data_AF-A0A382H7D3-F1
#
_entry.id   AF-A0A382H7D3-F1
#
_cell.length_a   1.000
_cell.length_b   1.000
_cell.length_c   1.000
_cell.angle_alpha   90.00
_cell.angle_beta   90.00
_cell.angle_gamma   90.00
#
_symmetry.space_group_name_H-M   'P 1'
#
loop_
_entity.id
_entity.type
_entity.pdbx_description
1 polymer ?
#
loop_
_entity_poly.entity_id
_entity_poly.type
_entity_poly.pdbx_seq_one_letter_code
_entity_poly.pdbx_strand_id
1 'polypeptide(L)'
;MKIEKQNIVIDLLDAEETIHEGDTFVLTNQRLMVSSKPGRTSNVWEKAQLEECLDPTLKNGGKSSRKWLGYRLLVVGSVMIGLQMIPYLFFGVNTLGKLPDFIESLYFIASMLTATSGTYLTLGSYLNRPPHTSVLFGVPGSKDLLVIFTGWDSEEASELVSKYRRAKRNV
;
A
#
# COMPACT_ATOMS: atom_id res chain seq x y z
N MET A 1 -19.81 -14.45 -26.09
CA MET A 1 -20.42 -13.15 -25.73
C MET A 1 -19.28 -12.21 -25.33
N LYS A 2 -19.00 -11.16 -26.11
CA LYS A 2 -17.87 -10.25 -25.86
C LYS A 2 -18.25 -9.27 -24.75
N ILE A 3 -17.47 -9.24 -23.67
CA ILE A 3 -17.67 -8.32 -22.56
C ILE A 3 -16.75 -7.12 -22.78
N GLU A 4 -17.31 -6.05 -23.36
CA GLU A 4 -16.69 -4.73 -23.44
C GLU A 4 -16.88 -3.99 -22.11
N LYS A 5 -15.95 -4.14 -21.16
CA LYS A 5 -15.80 -3.12 -20.12
C LYS A 5 -14.37 -2.79 -19.70
N GLN A 6 -13.39 -3.60 -20.05
CA GLN A 6 -11.99 -3.22 -20.11
C GLN A 6 -11.38 -3.97 -21.30
N ASN A 7 -10.41 -3.37 -21.99
CA ASN A 7 -9.84 -3.85 -23.25
C ASN A 7 -8.96 -5.11 -23.03
N ILE A 8 -9.56 -6.18 -22.50
CA ILE A 8 -8.92 -7.44 -22.17
C ILE A 8 -9.79 -8.51 -22.82
N VAL A 9 -9.37 -8.96 -24.00
CA VAL A 9 -9.95 -10.13 -24.65
C VAL A 9 -9.53 -11.34 -23.83
N ILE A 10 -10.29 -11.65 -22.78
CA ILE A 10 -10.16 -12.91 -22.07
C ILE A 10 -10.95 -13.93 -22.87
N ASP A 11 -10.27 -14.77 -23.63
CA ASP A 11 -10.89 -15.92 -24.28
C ASP A 11 -11.37 -16.90 -23.20
N LEU A 12 -12.66 -16.81 -22.90
CA LEU A 12 -13.38 -17.76 -22.05
C LEU A 12 -13.50 -19.09 -22.81
N LEU A 13 -13.30 -20.19 -22.09
CA LEU A 13 -13.52 -21.54 -22.61
C LEU A 13 -15.03 -21.80 -22.79
N ASP A 14 -15.38 -22.78 -23.63
CA ASP A 14 -16.79 -23.17 -23.80
C ASP A 14 -17.37 -23.66 -22.46
N ALA A 15 -18.52 -23.12 -22.06
CA ALA A 15 -19.18 -23.29 -20.76
C ALA A 15 -18.51 -22.62 -19.53
N GLU A 16 -17.55 -21.71 -19.74
CA GLU A 16 -16.95 -20.92 -18.66
C GLU A 16 -17.81 -19.69 -18.33
N GLU A 17 -18.28 -19.59 -17.09
CA GLU A 17 -19.05 -18.45 -16.58
C GLU A 17 -18.26 -17.63 -15.56
N THR A 18 -18.31 -16.30 -15.68
CA THR A 18 -17.68 -15.36 -14.76
C THR A 18 -18.50 -15.23 -13.47
N ILE A 19 -17.92 -15.64 -12.34
CA ILE A 19 -18.58 -15.57 -11.01
C ILE A 19 -18.32 -14.22 -10.37
N HIS A 20 -17.10 -13.71 -10.48
CA HIS A 20 -16.71 -12.43 -9.89
C HIS A 20 -15.55 -11.81 -10.66
N GLU A 21 -15.61 -10.50 -10.85
CA GLU A 21 -14.61 -9.73 -11.59
C GLU A 21 -14.26 -8.49 -10.76
N GLY A 22 -12.96 -8.18 -10.72
CA GLY A 22 -12.43 -6.93 -10.24
C GLY A 22 -11.28 -6.47 -11.15
N ASP A 23 -10.71 -5.30 -10.86
CA ASP A 23 -9.73 -4.67 -11.77
C ASP A 23 -8.43 -5.49 -11.98
N THR A 24 -8.11 -6.40 -11.06
CA THR A 24 -6.85 -7.18 -11.10
C THR A 24 -7.05 -8.68 -11.04
N PHE A 25 -8.30 -9.15 -11.00
CA PHE A 25 -8.64 -10.57 -10.92
C PHE A 25 -9.95 -10.87 -11.63
N VAL A 26 -10.05 -12.07 -12.18
CA VAL A 26 -11.27 -12.63 -12.72
C VAL A 26 -11.41 -14.04 -12.18
N LEU A 27 -12.50 -14.30 -11.47
CA LEU A 27 -12.88 -15.60 -10.96
C LEU A 27 -13.99 -16.18 -11.85
N THR A 28 -13.71 -17.31 -12.47
CA THR A 28 -14.71 -18.08 -13.22
C THR A 28 -15.11 -19.34 -12.45
N ASN A 29 -16.03 -20.12 -13.01
CA ASN A 29 -16.40 -21.44 -12.50
C ASN A 29 -15.27 -22.48 -12.61
N GLN A 30 -14.25 -22.27 -13.45
CA GLN A 30 -13.20 -23.26 -13.72
C GLN A 30 -11.79 -22.80 -13.36
N ARG A 31 -11.50 -21.49 -13.44
CA ARG A 31 -10.16 -20.96 -13.20
C ARG A 31 -10.18 -19.62 -12.49
N LEU A 32 -9.06 -19.33 -11.84
CA LEU A 32 -8.74 -18.02 -11.32
C LEU A 32 -7.69 -17.37 -12.23
N MET A 33 -7.97 -16.16 -12.67
CA MET A 33 -7.07 -15.34 -13.48
C MET A 33 -6.69 -14.11 -12.68
N VAL A 34 -5.39 -13.87 -12.52
CA VAL A 34 -4.86 -12.74 -11.76
C VAL A 34 -3.86 -12.00 -12.61
N SER A 35 -3.81 -10.67 -12.45
CA SER A 35 -2.80 -9.87 -13.12
C SER A 35 -1.39 -10.25 -12.66
N SER A 36 -0.43 -10.35 -13.59
CA SER A 36 0.97 -10.68 -13.26
C SER A 36 1.66 -9.65 -12.36
N LYS A 37 1.11 -8.44 -12.28
CA LYS A 37 1.55 -7.36 -11.38
C LYS A 37 0.51 -7.20 -10.27
N PRO A 38 0.78 -7.71 -9.06
CA PRO A 38 -0.16 -7.64 -7.95
C PRO A 38 -0.61 -6.21 -7.65
N GLY A 39 -1.92 -5.98 -7.61
CA GLY A 39 -2.53 -4.66 -7.34
C GLY A 39 -2.39 -3.64 -8.47
N ARG A 40 -2.01 -4.04 -9.69
CA ARG A 40 -1.99 -3.19 -10.88
C ARG A 40 -2.53 -3.96 -12.08
N THR A 41 -3.19 -3.25 -12.99
CA THR A 41 -3.58 -3.83 -14.28
C THR A 41 -2.34 -4.12 -15.13
N SER A 42 -2.29 -5.30 -15.72
CA SER A 42 -1.22 -5.76 -16.61
C SER A 42 -1.85 -6.47 -17.80
N ASN A 43 -1.23 -6.37 -18.97
CA ASN A 43 -1.66 -7.13 -20.15
C ASN A 43 -1.29 -8.62 -20.04
N VAL A 44 -0.47 -9.00 -19.06
CA VAL A 44 -0.09 -10.39 -18.78
C VAL A 44 -0.87 -10.88 -17.58
N TRP A 45 -1.58 -12.00 -17.78
CA TRP A 45 -2.44 -12.63 -16.78
C TRP A 45 -1.91 -14.02 -16.44
N GLU A 46 -1.73 -14.29 -15.15
CA GLU A 46 -1.42 -15.61 -14.62
C GLU A 46 -2.75 -16.35 -14.40
N LYS A 47 -2.83 -17.59 -14.84
CA LYS A 47 -4.05 -18.41 -14.79
C LYS A 47 -3.75 -19.67 -13.99
N ALA A 48 -4.67 -20.06 -13.12
CA ALA A 48 -4.62 -21.36 -12.44
C ALA A 48 -6.02 -21.98 -12.37
N GLN A 49 -6.09 -23.30 -12.51
CA GLN A 49 -7.34 -24.04 -12.38
C GLN A 49 -7.77 -24.09 -10.91
N LEU A 50 -9.07 -24.01 -10.65
CA LEU A 50 -9.63 -24.04 -9.29
C LEU A 50 -9.32 -25.35 -8.55
N GLU A 51 -9.25 -26.46 -9.28
CA GLU A 51 -8.94 -27.80 -8.75
C GLU A 51 -7.52 -27.88 -8.17
N GLU A 52 -6.57 -27.25 -8.86
CA GLU A 52 -5.15 -27.30 -8.50
C GLU A 52 -4.81 -26.30 -7.38
N CYS A 53 -5.63 -25.25 -7.20
CA CYS A 53 -5.35 -24.20 -6.24
C CYS A 53 -5.70 -24.60 -4.80
N LEU A 54 -4.77 -24.35 -3.88
CA LEU A 54 -4.98 -24.46 -2.44
C LEU A 54 -5.98 -23.42 -1.93
N ASP A 55 -6.36 -23.55 -0.66
CA ASP A 55 -7.28 -22.60 -0.04
C ASP A 55 -6.64 -21.23 0.12
N PRO A 56 -7.40 -20.15 -0.15
CA PRO A 56 -6.86 -18.81 -0.13
C PRO A 56 -6.54 -18.37 1.30
N THR A 57 -5.42 -17.67 1.45
CA THR A 57 -5.01 -17.06 2.71
C THR A 57 -5.06 -15.54 2.62
N LEU A 58 -5.73 -14.92 3.58
CA LEU A 58 -5.82 -13.47 3.74
C LEU A 58 -4.67 -12.99 4.62
N LYS A 59 -3.92 -12.01 4.16
CA LYS A 59 -2.90 -11.33 4.96
C LYS A 59 -3.03 -9.82 4.81
N ASN A 60 -3.00 -9.11 5.93
CA ASN A 60 -2.91 -7.66 5.91
C ASN A 60 -1.44 -7.23 5.86
N GLY A 61 -1.13 -6.27 4.99
CA GLY A 61 0.20 -5.76 4.75
C GLY A 61 0.25 -4.23 4.66
N GLY A 62 1.45 -3.68 4.65
CA GLY A 62 1.66 -2.22 4.63
C GLY A 62 1.51 -1.58 6.00
N LYS A 63 1.64 -0.26 6.05
CA LYS A 63 1.53 0.54 7.29
C LYS A 63 0.68 1.78 7.04
N SER A 64 -0.13 2.15 8.02
CA SER A 64 -0.85 3.42 7.98
C SER A 64 0.15 4.58 7.93
N SER A 65 -0.06 5.46 6.96
CA SER A 65 0.88 6.52 6.63
C SER A 65 0.64 7.73 7.52
N ARG A 66 1.69 8.27 8.14
CA ARG A 66 1.64 9.54 8.88
C ARG A 66 2.31 10.69 8.11
N LYS A 67 2.26 10.66 6.77
CA LYS A 67 2.89 11.67 5.87
C LYS A 67 2.59 13.08 6.29
N TRP A 68 1.32 13.37 6.53
CA TRP A 68 0.87 14.73 6.82
C TRP A 68 1.46 15.27 8.13
N LEU A 69 1.45 14.44 9.17
CA LEU A 69 2.05 14.78 10.46
C LEU A 69 3.57 14.89 10.35
N GLY A 70 4.22 13.95 9.65
CA GLY A 70 5.67 13.99 9.42
C GLY A 70 6.11 15.25 8.69
N TYR A 71 5.42 15.62 7.61
CA TYR A 71 5.71 16.81 6.82
C TYR A 71 5.54 18.09 7.65
N ARG A 72 4.45 18.21 8.42
CA ARG A 72 4.23 19.37 9.29
C ARG A 72 5.34 19.52 10.33
N LEU A 73 5.71 18.44 11.00
CA LEU A 73 6.80 18.47 11.98
C LEU A 73 8.14 18.83 11.32
N LEU A 74 8.43 18.29 10.14
CA LEU A 74 9.65 18.62 9.41
C LEU A 74 9.69 20.11 9.05
N VAL A 75 8.62 20.65 8.46
CA VAL A 75 8.56 22.07 8.08
C VAL A 75 8.70 22.97 9.31
N VAL A 76 7.95 22.70 10.38
CA VAL A 76 8.02 23.51 11.61
C VAL A 76 9.42 23.45 12.22
N GLY A 77 9.99 22.26 12.36
CA GLY A 77 11.33 22.08 12.91
C GLY A 77 12.41 22.76 12.06
N SER A 78 12.35 22.61 10.74
CA SER A 78 13.28 23.26 9.81
C SER A 78 13.17 24.79 9.84
N VAL A 79 11.96 25.34 9.95
CA VAL A 79 11.76 26.79 10.09
C VAL A 79 12.34 27.29 11.42
N MET A 80 12.11 26.57 12.52
CA MET A 80 12.68 26.93 13.82
C MET A 80 14.20 26.93 13.81
N ILE A 81 14.81 25.86 13.27
CA ILE A 81 16.27 25.77 13.10
C ILE A 81 16.76 26.90 12.21
N GLY A 82 16.09 27.15 11.08
CA GLY A 82 16.44 28.22 10.15
C GLY A 82 16.42 29.60 10.81
N LEU A 83 15.43 29.89 11.64
CA LEU A 83 15.28 31.15 12.35
C LEU A 83 16.43 31.43 13.33
N GLN A 84 17.01 30.38 13.93
CA GLN A 84 18.17 30.51 14.83
C GLN A 84 19.49 30.48 14.05
N MET A 85 19.66 29.48 13.17
CA MET A 85 20.93 29.20 12.50
C MET A 85 21.25 30.14 11.34
N ILE A 86 20.26 30.53 10.52
CA ILE A 86 20.52 31.38 9.35
C ILE A 86 21.04 32.76 9.79
N PRO A 87 20.39 33.46 10.75
CA PRO A 87 20.91 34.75 11.22
C PRO A 87 22.29 34.64 11.87
N TYR A 88 22.51 33.56 12.62
CA TYR A 88 23.79 33.29 13.26
C TYR A 88 24.91 33.03 12.23
N LEU A 89 24.67 32.18 11.24
CA LEU A 89 25.67 31.82 10.23
C LEU A 89 25.99 32.94 9.24
N PHE A 90 25.00 33.74 8.84
CA PHE A 90 25.18 34.77 7.80
C PHE A 90 25.46 36.17 8.34
N PHE A 91 24.92 36.51 9.52
CA PHE A 91 25.04 37.86 10.08
C PHE A 91 25.74 37.90 11.44
N GLY A 92 26.09 36.74 12.01
CA GLY A 92 26.66 36.65 13.36
C GLY A 92 25.68 37.07 14.46
N VAL A 93 24.38 37.20 14.13
CA VAL A 93 23.35 37.66 15.05
C VAL A 93 22.63 36.46 15.64
N ASN A 94 22.72 36.29 16.96
CA ASN A 94 21.87 35.34 17.67
C ASN A 94 20.48 35.96 17.89
N THR A 95 19.50 35.55 17.09
CA THR A 95 18.10 36.02 17.21
C THR A 95 17.48 35.68 18.57
N LEU A 96 17.91 34.59 19.19
CA LEU A 96 17.45 34.15 20.51
C LEU A 96 18.37 34.61 21.65
N GLY A 97 19.48 35.27 21.37
CA GLY A 97 20.48 35.68 22.37
C GLY A 97 20.01 36.76 23.36
N LYS A 98 18.78 37.27 23.21
CA LYS A 98 18.11 38.12 24.21
C LYS A 98 17.38 37.31 25.28
N LEU A 99 17.21 36.01 25.07
CA LEU A 99 16.58 35.08 26.02
C LEU A 99 17.66 34.47 26.93
N PRO A 100 17.27 33.95 28.11
CA PRO A 100 18.19 33.17 28.94
C PRO A 100 18.71 31.93 28.20
N ASP A 101 19.98 31.60 28.37
CA ASP A 101 20.68 30.48 27.70
C ASP A 101 19.93 29.13 27.83
N PHE A 102 19.25 28.92 28.97
CA PHE A 102 18.43 27.74 29.19
C PHE A 102 17.25 27.63 28.21
N ILE A 103 16.57 28.76 27.94
CA ILE A 103 15.44 28.82 27.00
C ILE A 103 15.92 28.65 25.58
N GLU A 104 17.05 29.25 25.23
CA GLU A 104 17.68 29.05 23.92
C GLU A 104 18.04 27.58 23.68
N SER A 105 18.64 26.92 24.68
CA SER A 105 18.98 25.49 24.61
C SER A 105 17.73 24.62 24.46
N LEU A 106 16.67 24.92 25.21
CA LEU A 106 15.41 24.19 25.12
C LEU A 106 14.74 24.37 23.74
N TYR A 107 14.77 25.58 23.20
CA TYR A 107 14.28 25.87 21.85
C TYR A 107 15.05 25.06 20.80
N PHE A 108 16.39 25.04 20.89
CA PHE A 108 17.24 24.29 19.97
C PHE A 108 16.92 22.79 20.03
N ILE A 109 16.85 22.20 21.23
CA ILE A 109 16.51 20.79 21.42
C ILE A 109 15.12 20.47 20.84
N ALA A 110 14.11 21.29 21.15
CA ALA A 110 12.76 21.11 20.64
C ALA A 110 12.71 21.20 19.11
N SER A 111 13.42 22.15 18.51
CA SER A 111 13.50 22.32 17.05
C SER A 111 14.13 21.11 16.38
N MET A 112 15.24 20.58 16.93
CA MET A 112 15.94 19.42 16.42
C MET A 112 15.13 18.14 16.57
N LEU A 113 14.48 17.92 17.72
CA LEU A 113 13.58 16.77 17.93
C LEU A 113 12.40 16.80 16.95
N THR A 114 11.83 17.97 16.73
CA THR A 114 10.70 18.18 15.82
C THR A 114 11.09 17.90 14.37
N ALA A 115 12.21 18.45 13.91
CA ALA A 115 12.75 18.19 12.58
C ALA A 115 13.13 16.71 12.38
N THR A 116 13.79 16.10 13.36
CA THR A 116 14.21 14.69 13.31
C THR A 116 13.00 13.75 13.27
N SER A 117 12.02 13.97 14.15
CA SER A 117 10.78 13.19 14.17
C SER A 117 9.99 13.36 12.86
N GLY A 118 9.91 14.59 12.35
CA GLY A 118 9.31 14.88 11.05
C GLY A 118 9.99 14.15 9.91
N THR A 119 11.33 14.13 9.90
CA THR A 119 12.15 13.41 8.91
C THR A 119 11.89 11.91 8.98
N TYR A 120 11.95 11.32 10.17
CA TYR A 120 11.69 9.89 10.37
C TYR A 120 10.30 9.48 9.88
N LEU A 121 9.27 10.24 10.24
CA LEU A 121 7.89 9.94 9.85
C LEU A 121 7.65 10.17 8.36
N THR A 122 8.26 11.20 7.77
CA THR A 122 8.15 11.49 6.33
C THR A 122 8.82 10.38 5.53
N LEU A 123 10.08 10.06 5.81
CA LEU A 123 10.83 9.00 5.13
C LEU A 123 10.16 7.63 5.32
N GLY A 124 9.79 7.30 6.55
CA GLY A 124 9.08 6.06 6.84
C GLY A 124 7.79 5.95 6.06
N SER A 125 7.09 7.06 5.83
CA SER A 125 5.87 7.02 5.05
C SER A 125 6.06 6.93 3.53
N TYR A 126 7.23 7.33 3.01
CA TYR A 126 7.57 7.13 1.59
C TYR A 126 8.06 5.71 1.31
N LEU A 127 8.83 5.13 2.24
CA LEU A 127 9.38 3.78 2.09
C LEU A 127 8.35 2.67 2.33
N ASN A 128 7.37 2.89 3.21
CA ASN A 128 6.34 1.90 3.49
C ASN A 128 5.22 1.93 2.44
N ARG A 129 4.81 0.74 1.98
CA ARG A 129 3.59 0.60 1.18
C ARG A 129 2.35 0.98 2.01
N PRO A 130 1.32 1.57 1.37
CA PRO A 130 0.06 1.85 2.02
C PRO A 130 -0.59 0.56 2.54
N PRO A 131 -1.53 0.66 3.51
CA PRO A 131 -2.31 -0.48 3.98
C PRO A 131 -2.99 -1.21 2.83
N HIS A 132 -2.83 -2.52 2.77
CA HIS A 132 -3.44 -3.38 1.76
C HIS A 132 -3.74 -4.76 2.33
N THR A 133 -4.74 -5.44 1.76
CA THR A 133 -5.08 -6.83 2.04
C THR A 133 -4.62 -7.67 0.85
N SER A 134 -3.74 -8.64 1.09
CA SER A 134 -3.34 -9.62 0.10
C SER A 134 -4.15 -10.91 0.25
N VAL A 135 -4.61 -11.43 -0.89
CA VAL A 135 -5.17 -12.78 -1.01
C VAL A 135 -4.16 -13.62 -1.78
N LEU A 136 -3.62 -14.63 -1.11
CA LEU A 136 -2.68 -15.58 -1.67
C LEU A 136 -3.40 -16.88 -2.00
N PHE A 137 -3.31 -17.31 -3.26
CA PHE A 137 -3.76 -18.61 -3.72
C PHE A 137 -2.53 -19.46 -4.04
N GLY A 138 -2.28 -20.47 -3.21
CA GLY A 138 -1.15 -21.36 -3.40
C GLY A 138 -1.42 -22.32 -4.56
N VAL A 139 -0.49 -22.45 -5.51
CA VAL A 139 -0.63 -23.37 -6.64
C VAL A 139 0.54 -24.36 -6.61
N PRO A 140 0.30 -25.64 -6.24
CA PRO A 140 1.35 -26.65 -6.18
C PRO A 140 2.07 -26.79 -7.53
N GLY A 141 3.40 -26.71 -7.51
CA GLY A 141 4.22 -26.85 -8.72
C GLY A 141 4.30 -25.62 -9.62
N SER A 142 3.65 -24.50 -9.26
CA SER A 142 3.79 -23.23 -9.96
C SER A 142 3.92 -22.05 -8.99
N LYS A 143 3.89 -20.83 -9.51
CA LYS A 143 4.01 -19.61 -8.71
C LYS A 143 2.66 -19.27 -8.08
N ASP A 144 2.65 -18.96 -6.78
CA ASP A 144 1.45 -18.54 -6.07
C ASP A 144 0.82 -17.29 -6.70
N LEU A 145 -0.50 -17.32 -6.86
CA LEU A 145 -1.25 -16.17 -7.37
C LEU A 145 -1.54 -15.20 -6.22
N LEU A 146 -1.26 -13.92 -6.46
CA LEU A 146 -1.41 -12.87 -5.46
C LEU A 146 -2.31 -11.75 -5.97
N VAL A 147 -3.45 -11.57 -5.31
CA VAL A 147 -4.34 -10.42 -5.50
C VAL A 147 -4.14 -9.43 -4.35
N ILE A 148 -4.07 -8.14 -4.65
CA ILE A 148 -3.88 -7.08 -3.65
C ILE A 148 -5.06 -6.12 -3.72
N PHE A 149 -5.69 -5.91 -2.57
CA PHE A 149 -6.79 -4.98 -2.34
C PHE A 149 -6.33 -3.79 -1.51
N THR A 150 -6.96 -2.64 -1.69
CA THR A 150 -6.65 -1.43 -0.92
C THR A 150 -7.25 -1.49 0.48
N GLY A 151 -6.50 -1.03 1.48
CA GLY A 151 -6.95 -1.00 2.88
C GLY A 151 -6.64 -2.30 3.64
N TRP A 152 -6.74 -2.26 4.96
CA TRP A 152 -6.76 -3.47 5.78
C TRP A 152 -8.20 -3.97 5.90
N ASP A 153 -8.35 -5.30 6.01
CA ASP A 153 -9.65 -5.95 6.13
C ASP A 153 -10.62 -5.55 5.02
N SER A 154 -10.14 -5.55 3.78
CA SER A 154 -10.97 -5.26 2.61
C SER A 154 -12.17 -6.21 2.53
N GLU A 155 -13.38 -5.64 2.46
CA GLU A 155 -14.62 -6.39 2.26
C GLU A 155 -14.60 -7.14 0.92
N GLU A 156 -14.05 -6.52 -0.13
CA GLU A 156 -13.89 -7.11 -1.45
C GLU A 156 -12.97 -8.34 -1.44
N ALA A 157 -11.92 -8.32 -0.61
CA ALA A 157 -11.03 -9.46 -0.43
C ALA A 157 -11.74 -10.63 0.26
N SER A 158 -12.56 -10.33 1.26
CA SER A 158 -13.39 -11.32 1.96
C SER A 158 -14.45 -11.91 1.02
N GLU A 159 -15.09 -11.06 0.21
CA GLU A 159 -16.08 -11.47 -0.78
C GLU A 159 -15.46 -12.40 -1.83
N LEU A 160 -14.29 -12.06 -2.39
CA LEU A 160 -13.55 -12.91 -3.32
C LEU A 160 -13.25 -14.28 -2.70
N VAL A 161 -12.72 -14.33 -1.47
CA VAL A 161 -12.43 -15.59 -0.78
C VAL A 161 -13.71 -16.42 -0.57
N SER A 162 -14.82 -15.78 -0.21
CA SER A 162 -16.10 -16.46 -0.01
C SER A 162 -16.64 -17.07 -1.31
N LYS A 163 -16.57 -16.32 -2.41
CA LYS A 163 -17.02 -16.77 -3.74
C LYS A 163 -16.10 -17.84 -4.30
N TYR A 164 -14.79 -17.69 -4.12
CA TYR A 164 -13.80 -18.70 -4.48
C TYR A 164 -14.05 -20.04 -3.77
N ARG A 165 -14.26 -20.02 -2.44
CA ARG A 165 -14.57 -21.25 -1.67
C ARG A 165 -15.90 -21.88 -2.05
N ARG A 166 -16.86 -21.11 -2.58
CA ARG A 166 -18.12 -21.65 -3.13
C ARG A 166 -17.89 -22.27 -4.50
N ALA A 167 -17.16 -21.59 -5.38
CA ALA A 167 -16.79 -22.08 -6.69
C ALA A 167 -16.01 -23.40 -6.59
N LYS A 168 -14.95 -23.45 -5.79
CA LYS A 168 -14.12 -24.65 -5.58
C LYS A 168 -14.89 -25.86 -5.00
N ARG A 169 -16.00 -25.64 -4.28
CA ARG A 169 -16.85 -26.74 -3.78
C ARG A 169 -17.78 -27.33 -4.85
N ASN A 170 -18.02 -26.58 -5.91
CA ASN A 170 -18.91 -26.97 -7.01
C ASN A 170 -18.13 -27.53 -8.21
N VAL A 171 -16.79 -27.53 -8.13
CA VAL A 171 -15.87 -28.20 -9.05
C VAL A 171 -15.54 -29.55 -8.45
#